data_AF-A0A929GG59-F1
#
_entry.id   AF-A0A929GG59-F1
#
_cell.length_a   1.000
_cell.length_b   1.000
_cell.length_c   1.000
_cell.angle_alpha   90.00
_cell.angle_beta   90.00
_cell.angle_gamma   90.00
#
_symmetry.space_group_name_H-M   'P 1'
#
loop_
_entity.id
_entity.type
_entity.pdbx_description
1 polymer ?
#
loop_
_entity_poly.entity_id
_entity_poly.type
_entity_poly.pdbx_seq_one_letter_code
_entity_poly.pdbx_strand_id
1 'polypeptide(L)'
;MIRPILIFIIIWTMNLSLTAQNNTLAGPAGTEVCYQIDKKIFPCKWRNNRTRPEFTSLDAEDIPGTQAILNKAFDKYPENVLRKNLKRIYILKTMFFFGLEYGGTYYKRIVYVTNNGIANG
;
A
#
# COMPACT_ATOMS: atom_id res chain seq x y z
N MET A 1 0.73 -29.91 -46.35
CA MET A 1 -0.42 -29.92 -45.41
C MET A 1 0.10 -29.53 -44.03
N ILE A 2 0.01 -28.24 -43.73
CA ILE A 2 0.52 -27.67 -42.47
C ILE A 2 -0.49 -28.00 -41.38
N ARG A 3 -0.06 -28.75 -40.35
CA ARG A 3 -0.93 -29.23 -39.26
C ARG A 3 -1.41 -28.05 -38.40
N PRO A 4 -2.70 -27.97 -38.02
CA PRO A 4 -3.28 -26.83 -37.28
C PRO A 4 -2.87 -26.78 -35.80
N ILE A 5 -2.00 -27.68 -35.35
CA ILE A 5 -1.67 -27.87 -33.92
C ILE A 5 -0.60 -26.85 -33.46
N LEU A 6 0.11 -26.19 -34.36
CA LEU A 6 1.21 -25.28 -34.00
C LEU A 6 0.78 -23.84 -33.66
N ILE A 7 -0.48 -23.44 -33.89
CA ILE A 7 -0.94 -22.05 -33.66
C ILE A 7 -1.41 -21.82 -32.21
N PHE A 8 -1.76 -22.88 -31.47
CA PHE A 8 -2.25 -22.72 -30.09
C PHE A 8 -1.17 -22.45 -29.04
N ILE A 9 0.12 -22.60 -29.37
CA ILE A 9 1.22 -22.42 -28.41
C ILE A 9 1.65 -20.94 -28.30
N ILE A 10 1.29 -20.09 -29.26
CA ILE A 10 1.73 -18.68 -29.28
C ILE A 10 0.76 -17.76 -28.50
N ILE A 11 -0.48 -18.19 -28.23
CA ILE A 11 -1.49 -17.43 -27.47
C ILE A 11 -1.51 -17.85 -25.99
N TRP A 12 -0.35 -18.23 -25.45
CA TRP A 12 -0.15 -18.48 -24.01
C TRP A 12 1.04 -17.68 -23.47
N THR A 13 1.36 -16.54 -24.09
CA THR A 13 2.44 -15.65 -23.64
C THR A 13 1.94 -14.33 -23.07
N MET A 14 0.64 -14.06 -23.06
CA MET A 14 0.11 -12.79 -22.53
C MET A 14 -0.52 -12.97 -21.16
N ASN A 15 -0.02 -12.17 -20.22
CA ASN A 15 -0.43 -11.97 -18.84
C ASN A 15 0.31 -12.78 -17.76
N LEU A 16 1.63 -12.94 -17.89
CA LEU A 16 2.45 -12.79 -16.69
C LEU A 16 2.66 -11.30 -16.44
N SER A 17 1.61 -10.62 -15.97
CA SER A 17 1.83 -9.36 -15.27
C SER A 17 2.54 -9.72 -13.98
N LEU A 18 3.87 -9.66 -14.02
CA LEU A 18 4.70 -9.52 -12.84
C LEU A 18 4.14 -8.31 -12.09
N THR A 19 3.28 -8.55 -11.12
CA THR A 19 2.92 -7.54 -10.13
C THR A 19 4.22 -7.24 -9.40
N ALA A 20 4.91 -6.21 -9.86
CA ALA A 20 6.09 -5.69 -9.19
C ALA A 20 5.71 -5.46 -7.73
N GLN A 21 6.38 -6.19 -6.84
CA GLN A 21 6.18 -6.18 -5.41
C GLN A 21 6.66 -4.83 -4.87
N ASN A 22 5.80 -3.82 -4.93
CA ASN A 22 6.21 -2.43 -4.78
C ASN A 22 6.22 -2.02 -3.30
N ASN A 23 7.20 -2.47 -2.53
CA ASN A 23 7.66 -1.67 -1.39
C ASN A 23 8.57 -0.58 -1.93
N THR A 24 8.33 0.68 -1.57
CA THR A 24 9.19 1.80 -1.98
C THR A 24 9.79 2.49 -0.77
N LEU A 25 10.93 3.16 -0.99
CA LEU A 25 11.51 4.05 0.01
C LEU A 25 11.11 5.47 -0.33
N ALA A 26 10.74 6.25 0.68
CA ALA A 26 10.29 7.62 0.50
C ALA A 26 10.82 8.56 1.60
N GLY A 27 10.98 9.83 1.22
CA GLY A 27 11.52 10.88 2.06
C GLY A 27 13.02 10.75 2.37
N PRO A 28 13.61 11.77 3.04
CA PRO A 28 15.05 11.84 3.29
C PRO A 28 15.57 10.76 4.23
N ALA A 29 14.68 10.18 5.06
CA ALA A 29 15.05 9.10 5.98
C ALA A 29 14.99 7.69 5.36
N GLY A 30 14.61 7.56 4.09
CA GLY A 30 14.41 6.26 3.45
C GLY A 30 13.31 5.45 4.15
N THR A 31 12.17 6.07 4.42
CA THR A 31 11.05 5.41 5.10
C THR A 31 10.42 4.38 4.17
N GLU A 32 10.18 3.16 4.68
CA GLU A 32 9.51 2.10 3.93
C GLU A 32 8.02 2.40 3.77
N VAL A 33 7.53 2.37 2.54
CA VAL A 33 6.12 2.53 2.16
C VAL A 33 5.65 1.24 1.50
N CYS A 34 4.57 0.67 2.03
CA CYS A 34 3.99 -0.60 1.59
C CYS A 34 2.59 -0.39 1.02
N TYR A 35 2.38 -0.83 -0.23
CA TYR A 35 1.08 -0.75 -0.93
C TYR A 35 0.38 -2.11 -1.06
N GLN A 36 1.12 -3.22 -0.99
CA GLN A 36 0.55 -4.57 -1.03
C GLN A 36 0.49 -5.17 0.38
N ILE A 37 -0.70 -5.61 0.79
CA ILE A 37 -1.05 -5.70 2.20
C ILE A 37 -1.92 -6.93 2.43
N ASP A 38 -1.55 -7.78 3.40
CA ASP A 38 -2.38 -8.88 3.90
C ASP A 38 -3.03 -8.50 5.25
N LYS A 39 -3.93 -9.34 5.78
CA LYS A 39 -4.57 -9.06 7.08
C LYS A 39 -3.60 -9.02 8.27
N LYS A 40 -2.33 -9.39 8.10
CA LYS A 40 -1.33 -9.43 9.18
C LYS A 40 -0.59 -8.09 9.35
N ILE A 41 -0.90 -7.07 8.54
CA ILE A 41 -0.31 -5.73 8.71
C ILE A 41 -0.75 -5.03 10.00
N PHE A 42 -1.91 -5.39 10.53
CA PHE A 42 -2.40 -4.84 11.78
C PHE A 42 -1.79 -5.60 12.97
N PRO A 43 -1.46 -4.88 14.07
CA PRO A 43 -0.98 -5.49 15.30
C PRO A 43 -1.90 -6.62 15.75
N CYS A 44 -1.32 -7.70 16.29
CA CYS A 44 -2.10 -8.85 16.78
C CYS A 44 -3.25 -8.44 17.71
N LYS A 45 -2.99 -7.49 18.62
CA LYS A 45 -3.99 -6.95 19.55
C LYS A 45 -5.19 -6.25 18.88
N TRP A 46 -5.07 -5.80 17.63
CA TRP A 46 -6.18 -5.21 16.88
C TRP A 46 -6.97 -6.26 16.11
N ARG A 47 -6.40 -7.44 15.84
CA ARG A 47 -7.05 -8.52 15.06
C ARG A 47 -8.03 -9.35 15.89
N ASN A 48 -8.73 -8.73 16.82
CA ASN A 48 -9.75 -9.35 17.68
C ASN A 48 -11.17 -9.03 17.18
N ASN A 49 -12.18 -9.71 17.71
CA ASN A 49 -13.58 -9.56 17.27
C ASN A 49 -14.17 -8.16 17.52
N ARG A 50 -13.69 -7.42 18.52
CA ARG A 50 -14.18 -6.08 18.84
C ARG A 50 -13.67 -5.05 17.84
N THR A 51 -12.36 -5.06 17.59
CA THR A 51 -11.71 -4.09 16.70
C THR A 51 -11.91 -4.46 15.23
N ARG A 52 -11.84 -5.77 14.92
CA ARG A 52 -12.12 -6.39 13.62
C ARG A 52 -11.74 -5.49 12.43
N PRO A 53 -10.42 -5.23 12.24
CA PRO A 53 -9.98 -4.30 11.24
C PRO A 53 -10.26 -4.82 9.84
N GLU A 54 -10.81 -3.96 9.00
CA GLU A 54 -11.10 -4.22 7.60
C GLU A 54 -10.41 -3.17 6.74
N PHE A 55 -10.05 -3.53 5.52
CA PHE A 55 -9.38 -2.62 4.59
C PHE A 55 -9.53 -3.08 3.16
N THR A 56 -9.29 -2.15 2.24
CA THR A 56 -9.06 -2.44 0.82
C THR A 56 -7.68 -1.96 0.41
N SER A 57 -7.03 -2.72 -0.47
CA SER A 57 -5.73 -2.33 -1.03
C SER A 57 -5.87 -1.11 -1.92
N LEU A 58 -4.82 -0.28 -1.97
CA LEU A 58 -4.73 0.83 -2.91
C LEU A 58 -4.72 0.30 -4.36
N ASP A 59 -5.40 1.01 -5.26
CA ASP A 59 -5.34 0.70 -6.69
C ASP A 59 -3.96 1.05 -7.25
N ALA A 60 -3.46 0.24 -8.18
CA ALA A 60 -2.10 0.43 -8.71
C ALA A 60 -1.92 1.78 -9.42
N GLU A 61 -2.99 2.30 -10.02
CA GLU A 61 -3.04 3.61 -10.67
C GLU A 61 -2.88 4.80 -9.71
N ASP A 62 -3.24 4.62 -8.44
CA ASP A 62 -3.13 5.67 -7.41
C ASP A 62 -1.74 5.71 -6.75
N ILE A 63 -0.90 4.69 -6.95
CA ILE A 63 0.44 4.60 -6.32
C ILE A 63 1.33 5.81 -6.68
N PRO A 64 1.49 6.22 -7.95
CA PRO A 64 2.37 7.34 -8.30
C PRO A 64 1.91 8.66 -7.67
N GLY A 65 0.60 8.95 -7.69
CA GLY A 65 0.04 10.15 -7.07
C GLY A 65 0.22 10.16 -5.56
N THR A 66 -0.05 9.02 -4.91
CA THR A 66 0.19 8.84 -3.47
C THR A 66 1.66 9.07 -3.12
N GLN A 67 2.59 8.51 -3.89
CA GLN A 67 4.02 8.65 -3.63
C GLN A 67 4.47 10.11 -3.71
N ALA A 68 3.94 10.89 -4.66
CA ALA A 68 4.23 12.31 -4.76
C ALA A 68 3.72 13.09 -3.54
N ILE A 69 2.52 12.78 -3.04
CA ILE A 69 1.94 13.39 -1.83
C ILE A 69 2.78 13.04 -0.60
N LEU A 70 3.17 11.77 -0.46
CA LEU A 70 4.01 11.32 0.66
C LEU A 70 5.37 12.02 0.69
N ASN A 71 6.03 12.16 -0.45
CA ASN A 71 7.31 12.89 -0.52
C ASN A 71 7.16 14.33 -0.05
N LYS A 72 6.14 15.05 -0.52
CA LYS A 72 5.84 16.41 -0.04
C LYS A 72 5.53 16.45 1.46
N ALA A 73 4.89 15.41 1.99
CA ALA A 73 4.62 15.31 3.42
C ALA A 73 5.91 15.07 4.22
N PHE A 74 6.83 14.24 3.71
CA PHE A 74 8.12 13.98 4.36
C PHE A 74 9.02 15.21 4.43
N ASP A 75 9.00 16.07 3.41
CA ASP A 75 9.80 17.29 3.37
C ASP A 75 9.48 18.28 4.50
N LYS A 76 8.30 18.13 5.14
CA LYS A 76 7.91 18.94 6.30
C LYS A 76 8.67 18.57 7.58
N TYR A 77 9.37 17.44 7.60
CA TYR A 77 9.96 16.88 8.81
C TYR A 77 11.47 16.65 8.62
N PRO A 78 12.30 17.07 9.59
CA PRO A 78 13.72 16.76 9.58
C PRO A 78 14.00 15.24 9.55
N GLU A 79 15.06 14.84 8.84
CA GLU A 79 15.43 13.43 8.65
C GLU A 79 15.58 12.68 9.99
N ASN A 80 16.20 13.31 11.00
CA ASN A 80 16.39 12.71 12.32
C ASN A 80 15.06 12.44 13.05
N VAL A 81 14.06 13.31 12.88
CA VAL A 81 12.72 13.13 13.44
C VAL A 81 12.03 11.94 12.77
N LEU A 82 12.08 11.87 11.44
CA LEU A 82 11.51 10.76 10.68
C LEU A 82 12.17 9.43 11.07
N ARG A 83 13.50 9.35 11.04
CA ARG A 83 14.25 8.12 11.37
C ARG A 83 14.04 7.65 12.81
N LYS A 84 13.78 8.55 13.76
CA LYS A 84 13.50 8.19 15.16
C LYS A 84 12.06 7.70 15.36
N ASN A 85 11.09 8.32 14.67
CA ASN A 85 9.66 8.16 14.99
C ASN A 85 8.85 7.39 13.95
N LEU A 86 9.42 7.14 12.78
CA LEU A 86 8.74 6.48 11.67
C LEU A 86 9.61 5.35 11.16
N LYS A 87 9.01 4.18 10.98
CA LYS A 87 9.66 2.98 10.47
C LYS A 87 9.04 2.56 9.15
N ARG A 88 7.71 2.56 9.10
CA ARG A 88 6.95 2.06 7.96
C ARG A 88 5.63 2.80 7.82
N ILE A 89 5.18 2.97 6.59
CA ILE A 89 3.82 3.40 6.26
C ILE A 89 3.12 2.30 5.47
N TYR A 90 1.90 1.96 5.87
CA TYR A 90 0.97 1.19 5.06
C TYR A 90 -0.02 2.14 4.40
N ILE A 91 -0.12 2.08 3.08
CA ILE A 91 -1.12 2.83 2.33
C ILE A 91 -2.25 1.90 1.90
N LEU A 92 -3.46 2.28 2.26
CA LEU A 92 -4.69 1.55 2.01
C LEU A 92 -5.61 2.40 1.13
N LYS A 93 -6.57 1.79 0.44
CA LYS A 93 -7.65 2.55 -0.18
C LYS A 93 -8.65 2.97 0.90
N THR A 94 -9.22 2.00 1.59
CA THR A 94 -10.09 2.22 2.77
C THR A 94 -9.58 1.45 3.98
N MET A 95 -9.96 1.90 5.18
CA MET A 95 -9.62 1.25 6.43
C MET A 95 -10.76 1.44 7.43
N PHE A 96 -11.16 0.36 8.10
CA PHE A 96 -12.23 0.37 9.09
C PHE A 96 -11.76 -0.26 10.41
N PHE A 97 -12.19 0.33 11.51
CA PHE A 97 -12.09 -0.24 12.85
C PHE A 97 -13.42 -0.08 13.57
N PHE A 98 -13.84 -1.08 14.35
CA PHE A 98 -15.12 -1.00 15.09
C PHE A 98 -16.34 -0.70 14.19
N GLY A 99 -16.27 -1.03 12.89
CA GLY A 99 -17.32 -0.72 11.91
C GLY A 99 -17.34 0.73 11.40
N LEU A 100 -16.37 1.57 11.79
CA LEU A 100 -16.25 2.96 11.34
C LEU A 100 -15.07 3.11 10.39
N GLU A 101 -15.18 4.00 9.40
CA GLU A 101 -14.09 4.33 8.47
C GLU A 101 -13.06 5.26 9.13
N TYR A 102 -11.77 5.01 8.88
CA TYR A 102 -10.65 5.78 9.41
C TYR A 102 -9.73 6.27 8.30
N GLY A 103 -9.44 7.57 8.27
CA GLY A 103 -8.48 8.17 7.34
C GLY A 103 -7.01 7.81 7.61
N GLY A 104 -6.71 7.45 8.86
CA GLY A 104 -5.39 7.03 9.26
C GLY A 104 -5.30 6.64 10.74
N THR A 105 -4.27 5.88 11.08
CA THR A 105 -3.95 5.51 12.46
C THR A 105 -2.45 5.25 12.62
N TYR A 106 -2.01 5.09 13.87
CA TYR A 106 -0.61 4.92 14.21
C TYR A 106 -0.43 3.86 15.29
N TYR A 107 0.62 3.06 15.16
CA TYR A 107 1.07 2.15 16.19
C TYR A 107 2.60 2.06 16.23
N LYS A 108 3.21 2.56 17.31
CA LYS A 108 4.64 2.42 17.63
C LYS A 108 5.63 2.80 16.49
N ARG A 109 5.48 3.77 15.62
CA ARG A 109 6.34 4.03 14.43
C ARG A 109 5.87 3.37 13.13
N ILE A 110 4.72 2.71 13.14
CA ILE A 110 4.03 2.32 11.91
C ILE A 110 2.82 3.22 11.76
N VAL A 111 2.71 3.86 10.60
CA VAL A 111 1.57 4.68 10.20
C VAL A 111 0.74 3.91 9.19
N TYR A 112 -0.58 4.01 9.30
CA TYR A 112 -1.55 3.46 8.36
C TYR A 112 -2.37 4.65 7.84
N VAL A 113 -2.42 4.86 6.54
CA VAL A 113 -3.15 5.99 5.95
C VAL A 113 -3.96 5.49 4.76
N THR A 114 -5.15 6.03 4.60
CA THR A 114 -6.00 5.76 3.45
C THR A 114 -5.82 6.81 2.37
N ASN A 115 -5.87 6.39 1.11
CA ASN A 115 -6.05 7.27 -0.03
C ASN A 115 -7.17 6.72 -0.92
N ASN A 116 -8.28 7.46 -1.03
CA ASN A 116 -9.43 7.08 -1.85
C ASN A 116 -9.29 7.52 -3.33
N GLY A 117 -8.08 7.88 -3.77
CA GLY A 117 -7.78 8.27 -5.15
C GLY A 117 -8.07 9.73 -5.46
N ILE A 118 -7.77 10.14 -6.69
CA ILE A 118 -7.80 11.54 -7.18
C ILE A 118 -9.19 12.20 -7.03
N ALA A 119 -10.27 11.43 -6.98
CA ALA A 119 -11.63 11.98 -6.87
C ALA A 119 -11.88 12.75 -5.55
N ASN A 120 -11.10 12.52 -4.49
CA ASN A 120 -11.29 13.13 -3.18
C ASN A 120 -9.97 13.58 -2.50
N GLY A 121 -8.89 13.74 -3.27
CA GLY A 121 -7.53 14.04 -2.77
C GLY A 121 -7.02 15.43 -3.12
#